data_AF-A0A9Q0UP08-F1
#
_entry.id   AF-A0A9Q0UP08-F1
#
_cell.length_a   1.000
_cell.length_b   1.000
_cell.length_c   1.000
_cell.angle_alpha   90.00
_cell.angle_beta   90.00
_cell.angle_gamma   90.00
#
_symmetry.space_group_name_H-M   'P 1'
#
loop_
_entity.id
_entity.type
_entity.pdbx_description
1 polymer ?
#
loop_
_entity_poly.entity_id
_entity_poly.type
_entity_poly.pdbx_seq_one_letter_code
_entity_poly.pdbx_strand_id
1 'polypeptide(L)'
;MVEVQGTIGLTALNTWKYSIPQGEIHHVINPDPYRGIFGSDPTGYAKDVQDHIDYGTSGRVAGFISETIQGVGGAVELAPGYLKLVYDIVRKARGVCIADEVQTGFGRTGSHYWGFETQGVIPDIVTMAKGIGNGLPLGAVVTTPEIAQVMAQKIQFNTFGGNPVCSAGGLEVLRVIDQEKRQEHCASVGSHLIGRLRELQRSHDIIGDVRGRGLMVGIELRD
;
A
#
# COMPACT_ATOMS: atom_id res chain seq x y z
N MET A 1 17.37 -17.41 -1.05
CA MET A 1 18.05 -16.24 -0.47
C MET A 1 18.05 -15.02 -1.39
N VAL A 2 18.07 -15.17 -2.73
CA VAL A 2 18.01 -14.02 -3.67
C VAL A 2 16.64 -13.31 -3.65
N GLU A 3 15.55 -14.03 -3.42
CA GLU A 3 14.18 -13.48 -3.43
C GLU A 3 13.86 -12.59 -2.21
N VAL A 4 14.50 -12.86 -1.07
CA VAL A 4 14.34 -12.08 0.17
C VAL A 4 15.07 -10.74 0.10
N GLN A 5 16.15 -10.64 -0.69
CA GLN A 5 16.87 -9.38 -0.89
C GLN A 5 16.02 -8.35 -1.65
N GLY A 6 15.24 -8.77 -2.65
CA GLY A 6 14.43 -7.85 -3.45
C GLY A 6 13.35 -7.14 -2.62
N THR A 7 12.56 -7.89 -1.84
CA THR A 7 11.44 -7.33 -1.08
C THR A 7 11.88 -6.55 0.16
N ILE A 8 12.98 -6.96 0.82
CA ILE A 8 13.58 -6.16 1.89
C ILE A 8 14.11 -4.84 1.33
N GLY A 9 14.69 -4.87 0.13
CA GLY A 9 15.13 -3.67 -0.57
C GLY A 9 14.01 -2.64 -0.80
N LEU A 10 12.77 -3.10 -1.05
CA LEU A 10 11.62 -2.21 -1.21
C LEU A 10 11.24 -1.50 0.09
N THR A 11 11.44 -2.13 1.25
CA THR A 11 11.08 -1.56 2.55
C THR A 11 12.03 -0.42 2.93
N ALA A 12 11.48 0.75 3.26
CA ALA A 12 12.24 1.95 3.63
C ALA A 12 12.42 2.15 5.15
N LEU A 13 12.01 1.18 5.99
CA LEU A 13 12.12 1.25 7.44
C LEU A 13 13.47 0.73 7.93
N ASN A 14 14.21 1.54 8.69
CA ASN A 14 15.56 1.21 9.17
C ASN A 14 15.62 -0.07 10.02
N THR A 15 14.55 -0.41 10.73
CA THR A 15 14.45 -1.63 11.56
C THR A 15 14.33 -2.91 10.73
N TRP A 16 13.98 -2.80 9.44
CA TRP A 16 13.81 -3.93 8.52
C TRP A 16 14.89 -3.94 7.44
N LYS A 17 15.59 -2.81 7.24
CA LYS A 17 16.58 -2.62 6.19
C LYS A 17 17.97 -2.99 6.69
N TYR A 18 18.61 -3.92 6.00
CA TYR A 18 20.02 -4.23 6.22
C TYR A 18 20.92 -3.24 5.48
N SER A 19 22.06 -2.89 6.08
CA SER A 19 23.11 -2.02 5.50
C SER A 19 23.92 -2.74 4.41
N ILE A 20 23.24 -3.27 3.39
CA ILE A 20 23.83 -3.90 2.21
C ILE A 20 23.22 -3.29 0.95
N PRO A 21 23.94 -3.27 -0.19
CA PRO A 21 23.38 -2.81 -1.46
C PRO A 21 22.12 -3.60 -1.82
N GLN A 22 21.01 -2.91 -2.12
CA GLN A 22 19.70 -3.50 -2.41
C GLN A 22 19.34 -3.48 -3.91
N GLY A 23 20.33 -3.32 -4.79
CA GLY A 23 20.13 -3.29 -6.24
C GLY A 23 19.49 -1.99 -6.76
N GLU A 24 18.73 -2.11 -7.86
CA GLU A 24 18.09 -1.02 -8.63
C GLU A 24 16.81 -0.47 -7.97
N ILE A 25 16.78 -0.38 -6.64
CA ILE A 25 15.64 0.13 -5.88
C ILE A 25 15.94 1.53 -5.38
N HIS A 26 15.06 2.47 -5.73
CA HIS A 26 15.14 3.86 -5.35
C HIS A 26 13.96 4.21 -4.42
N HIS A 27 14.25 4.95 -3.36
CA HIS A 27 13.25 5.45 -2.42
C HIS A 27 13.05 6.94 -2.64
N VAL A 28 11.80 7.34 -2.84
CA VAL A 28 11.38 8.74 -2.97
C VAL A 28 10.86 9.25 -1.62
N ILE A 29 10.70 10.56 -1.51
CA ILE A 29 10.22 11.23 -0.30
C ILE A 29 8.82 10.68 0.07
N ASN A 30 8.63 10.37 1.36
CA ASN A 30 7.35 9.93 1.86
C ASN A 30 6.31 11.07 1.78
N PRO A 31 5.18 10.90 1.06
CA PRO A 31 4.15 11.92 0.92
C PRO A 31 3.24 12.01 2.17
N ASP A 32 3.85 12.18 3.33
CA ASP A 32 3.20 12.25 4.64
C ASP A 32 2.61 13.66 4.86
N PRO A 33 1.28 13.82 5.02
CA PRO A 33 0.67 15.12 5.26
C PRO A 33 1.07 15.81 6.56
N TYR A 34 1.47 15.06 7.58
CA TYR A 34 1.77 15.57 8.92
C TYR A 34 3.26 15.90 9.11
N ARG A 35 4.15 15.01 8.67
CA ARG A 35 5.62 15.21 8.81
C ARG A 35 6.35 15.57 7.52
N GLY A 36 5.74 15.34 6.37
CA GLY A 36 6.42 15.50 5.10
C GLY A 36 6.66 16.98 4.76
N ILE A 37 7.75 17.23 4.04
CA ILE A 37 8.26 18.59 3.75
C ILE A 37 7.31 19.46 2.92
N PHE A 38 6.33 18.85 2.23
CA PHE A 38 5.32 19.55 1.45
C PHE A 38 3.92 19.46 2.08
N GLY A 39 3.80 18.90 3.29
CA GLY A 39 2.52 18.67 3.97
C GLY A 39 1.55 17.91 3.06
N SER A 40 0.33 18.41 2.92
CA SER A 40 -0.72 17.81 2.09
C SER A 40 -0.62 18.11 0.59
N ASP A 41 0.34 18.92 0.12
CA ASP A 41 0.50 19.19 -1.32
C ASP A 41 1.18 18.00 -2.01
N PRO A 42 0.48 17.25 -2.88
CA PRO A 42 1.06 16.09 -3.56
C PRO A 42 2.09 16.47 -4.63
N THR A 43 2.11 17.73 -5.08
CA THR A 43 2.88 18.17 -6.25
C THR A 43 4.38 18.08 -6.00
N GLY A 44 4.84 18.51 -4.83
CA GLY A 44 6.25 18.44 -4.45
C GLY A 44 6.76 16.99 -4.37
N TYR A 45 5.97 16.09 -3.80
CA TYR A 45 6.33 14.66 -3.74
C TYR A 45 6.30 14.00 -5.12
N ALA A 46 5.32 14.31 -5.97
CA ALA A 46 5.27 13.80 -7.33
C ALA A 46 6.46 14.31 -8.17
N LYS A 47 6.90 15.55 -7.92
CA LYS A 47 8.11 16.09 -8.55
C LYS A 47 9.36 15.31 -8.14
N ASP A 48 9.49 14.90 -6.89
CA ASP A 48 10.63 14.07 -6.44
C ASP A 48 10.70 12.74 -7.21
N VAL A 49 9.56 12.13 -7.51
CA VAL A 49 9.49 10.94 -8.39
C VAL A 49 9.97 11.26 -9.80
N GLN A 50 9.49 12.36 -10.39
CA GLN A 50 9.90 12.79 -11.73
C GLN A 50 11.41 13.07 -11.80
N ASP A 51 11.96 13.78 -10.81
CA ASP A 51 13.38 14.11 -10.74
C ASP A 51 14.24 12.84 -10.62
N HIS A 52 13.79 11.85 -9.83
CA HIS A 52 14.47 10.55 -9.76
C HIS A 52 14.50 9.84 -11.12
N ILE A 53 13.42 9.91 -11.89
CA ILE A 53 13.37 9.32 -13.24
C ILE A 53 14.30 10.08 -14.19
N ASP A 54 14.22 11.41 -14.21
CA ASP A 54 14.93 12.26 -15.18
C ASP A 54 16.44 12.29 -14.95
N TYR A 55 16.87 12.30 -13.69
CA TYR A 55 18.28 12.48 -13.32
C TYR A 55 18.92 11.25 -12.70
N GLY A 56 18.13 10.30 -12.22
CA GLY A 56 18.61 9.06 -11.60
C GLY A 56 18.53 7.82 -12.50
N THR A 57 17.88 7.92 -13.66
CA THR A 57 17.67 6.78 -14.58
C THR A 57 17.91 7.14 -16.05
N SER A 58 17.63 6.20 -16.95
CA SER A 58 17.63 6.43 -18.41
C SER A 58 16.40 7.19 -18.93
N GLY A 59 15.60 7.82 -18.06
CA GLY A 59 14.26 8.32 -18.36
C GLY A 59 13.21 7.21 -18.49
N ARG A 60 13.54 5.99 -18.03
CA ARG A 60 12.66 4.82 -18.01
C ARG A 60 12.82 4.06 -16.71
N VAL A 61 11.71 3.53 -16.21
CA VAL A 61 11.65 2.71 -14.99
C VAL A 61 10.86 1.44 -15.25
N ALA A 62 11.15 0.38 -14.49
CA ALA A 62 10.37 -0.86 -14.54
C ALA A 62 8.98 -0.65 -13.94
N GLY A 63 8.89 0.07 -12.82
CA GLY A 63 7.62 0.40 -12.19
C GLY A 63 7.77 1.14 -10.88
N PHE A 64 6.62 1.43 -10.27
CA PHE A 64 6.49 2.08 -8.98
C PHE A 64 5.57 1.22 -8.09
N ILE A 65 5.95 1.06 -6.82
CA ILE A 65 5.15 0.32 -5.84
C ILE A 65 4.90 1.19 -4.61
N SER A 66 3.66 1.18 -4.12
CA SER A 66 3.29 1.85 -2.87
C SER A 66 2.09 1.18 -2.20
N GLU A 67 2.07 1.19 -0.87
CA GLU A 67 0.83 1.08 -0.10
C GLU A 67 0.03 2.37 -0.29
N THR A 68 -1.31 2.31 -0.26
CA THR A 68 -2.15 3.53 -0.30
C THR A 68 -2.29 4.20 1.07
N ILE A 69 -2.16 3.41 2.13
CA ILE A 69 -1.97 3.87 3.50
C ILE A 69 -0.79 3.06 4.02
N GLN A 70 0.32 3.71 4.39
CA GLN A 70 1.50 2.99 4.88
C GLN A 70 1.20 2.37 6.24
N GLY A 71 1.06 1.04 6.30
CA GLY A 71 0.61 0.41 7.54
C GLY A 71 1.70 0.37 8.61
N VAL A 72 2.78 -0.36 8.36
CA VAL A 72 3.90 -0.46 9.34
C VAL A 72 4.64 0.89 9.44
N GLY A 73 4.57 1.71 8.39
CA GLY A 73 5.06 3.10 8.40
C GLY A 73 4.28 4.05 9.33
N GLY A 74 3.26 3.58 10.03
CA GLY A 74 2.53 4.34 11.06
C GLY A 74 1.12 4.76 10.65
N ALA A 75 0.42 3.92 9.87
CA ALA A 75 -0.92 4.19 9.33
C ALA A 75 -1.04 5.56 8.63
N VAL A 76 -0.02 5.93 7.86
CA VAL A 76 0.06 7.23 7.17
C VAL A 76 -0.74 7.18 5.86
N GLU A 77 -1.81 7.96 5.78
CA GLU A 77 -2.51 8.24 4.52
C GLU A 77 -1.62 9.14 3.67
N LEU A 78 -1.41 8.79 2.39
CA LEU A 78 -0.62 9.62 1.48
C LEU A 78 -1.33 10.94 1.18
N ALA A 79 -0.55 11.99 0.87
CA ALA A 79 -1.05 13.26 0.39
C ALA A 79 -2.15 13.09 -0.68
N PRO A 80 -3.33 13.74 -0.56
CA PRO A 80 -4.44 13.50 -1.46
C PRO A 80 -4.09 13.73 -2.93
N GLY A 81 -4.34 12.74 -3.78
CA GLY A 81 -4.07 12.81 -5.22
C GLY A 81 -2.63 12.49 -5.62
N TYR A 82 -1.75 12.17 -4.67
CA TYR A 82 -0.36 11.81 -4.93
C TYR A 82 -0.23 10.64 -5.91
N LEU A 83 -0.92 9.52 -5.66
CA LEU A 83 -0.79 8.34 -6.53
C LEU A 83 -1.27 8.61 -7.95
N LYS A 84 -2.26 9.49 -8.13
CA LYS A 84 -2.74 9.87 -9.46
C LYS A 84 -1.64 10.56 -10.26
N LEU A 85 -0.96 11.54 -9.66
CA LEU A 85 0.15 12.24 -10.32
C LEU A 85 1.32 11.28 -10.60
N VAL A 86 1.67 10.44 -9.64
CA VAL A 86 2.79 9.50 -9.78
C VAL A 86 2.52 8.44 -10.84
N TYR A 87 1.31 7.88 -10.92
CA TYR A 87 0.99 6.87 -11.92
C TYR A 87 1.07 7.45 -13.34
N ASP A 88 0.65 8.70 -13.54
CA ASP A 88 0.80 9.40 -14.83
C ASP A 88 2.28 9.58 -15.21
N ILE A 89 3.13 9.95 -14.24
CA ILE A 89 4.58 10.11 -14.42
C ILE A 89 5.23 8.76 -14.79
N VAL A 90 4.96 7.72 -14.01
CA VAL A 90 5.55 6.39 -14.18
C VAL A 90 5.15 5.77 -15.52
N ARG A 91 3.88 5.91 -15.92
CA ARG A 91 3.39 5.41 -17.21
C ARG A 91 4.02 6.15 -18.40
N LYS A 92 4.24 7.47 -18.29
CA LYS A 92 5.01 8.23 -19.31
C LYS A 92 6.44 7.71 -19.45
N ALA A 93 7.04 7.26 -18.34
CA ALA A 93 8.34 6.62 -18.31
C ALA A 93 8.32 5.11 -18.66
N ARG A 94 7.18 4.60 -19.15
CA ARG A 94 6.93 3.19 -19.55
C ARG A 94 6.99 2.16 -18.42
N GLY A 95 6.88 2.60 -17.17
CA GLY A 95 6.79 1.71 -16.01
C GLY A 95 5.36 1.27 -15.69
N VAL A 96 5.24 0.21 -14.90
CA VAL A 96 3.97 -0.25 -14.34
C VAL A 96 3.73 0.30 -12.94
N CYS A 97 2.48 0.46 -12.56
CA CYS A 97 2.06 0.96 -11.25
C CYS A 97 1.52 -0.20 -10.39
N ILE A 98 2.10 -0.40 -9.21
CA ILE A 98 1.82 -1.51 -8.31
C ILE A 98 1.22 -0.96 -7.02
N ALA A 99 0.00 -1.40 -6.69
CA ALA A 99 -0.58 -1.15 -5.38
C ALA A 99 -0.27 -2.31 -4.44
N ASP A 100 0.37 -2.01 -3.32
CA ASP A 100 0.46 -2.95 -2.20
C ASP A 100 -0.79 -2.86 -1.34
N GLU A 101 -1.69 -3.84 -1.51
CA GLU A 101 -2.97 -3.94 -0.82
C GLU A 101 -2.94 -5.00 0.29
N VAL A 102 -1.76 -5.42 0.73
CA VAL A 102 -1.60 -6.46 1.74
C VAL A 102 -2.31 -6.07 3.05
N GLN A 103 -2.35 -4.78 3.40
CA GLN A 103 -3.02 -4.30 4.63
C GLN A 103 -4.37 -3.64 4.35
N THR A 104 -4.46 -2.84 3.28
CA THR A 104 -5.61 -1.98 2.99
C THR A 104 -6.73 -2.67 2.23
N GLY A 105 -6.45 -3.80 1.56
CA GLY A 105 -7.43 -4.54 0.78
C GLY A 105 -8.55 -5.16 1.63
N PHE A 106 -9.54 -5.72 0.95
CA PHE A 106 -10.66 -6.44 1.55
C PHE A 106 -11.50 -5.61 2.53
N GLY A 107 -11.73 -4.33 2.19
CA GLY A 107 -12.64 -3.44 2.92
C GLY A 107 -12.08 -2.85 4.21
N ARG A 108 -10.77 -3.00 4.49
CA ARG A 108 -10.14 -2.49 5.73
C ARG A 108 -10.36 -0.99 5.94
N THR A 109 -10.31 -0.22 4.86
CA THR A 109 -10.50 1.24 4.88
C THR A 109 -11.97 1.63 5.08
N GLY A 110 -12.91 0.69 4.96
CA GLY A 110 -14.35 0.90 5.11
C GLY A 110 -15.01 1.61 3.93
N SER A 111 -14.49 2.76 3.50
CA SER A 111 -15.08 3.52 2.38
C SER A 111 -14.97 2.79 1.03
N HIS A 112 -13.95 1.97 0.85
CA HIS A 112 -13.65 1.26 -0.40
C HIS A 112 -13.21 -0.17 -0.10
N TYR A 113 -13.34 -1.04 -1.09
CA TYR A 113 -12.91 -2.44 -0.95
C TYR A 113 -11.39 -2.55 -1.04
N TRP A 114 -10.78 -1.75 -1.92
CA TRP A 114 -9.33 -1.63 -2.09
C TRP A 114 -8.84 -0.25 -1.65
N GLY A 115 -7.64 -0.20 -1.07
CA GLY A 115 -7.01 1.03 -0.60
C GLY A 115 -6.81 2.05 -1.72
N PHE A 116 -6.29 1.64 -2.87
CA PHE A 116 -5.95 2.50 -4.02
C PHE A 116 -7.13 3.32 -4.53
N GLU A 117 -8.36 2.85 -4.33
CA GLU A 117 -9.58 3.57 -4.72
C GLU A 117 -9.72 4.89 -3.95
N THR A 118 -9.18 4.97 -2.72
CA THR A 118 -9.16 6.20 -1.93
C THR A 118 -8.32 7.32 -2.56
N GLN A 119 -7.41 6.98 -3.47
CA GLN A 119 -6.62 7.93 -4.27
C GLN A 119 -7.17 8.11 -5.69
N GLY A 120 -8.29 7.46 -6.03
CA GLY A 120 -8.94 7.56 -7.34
C GLY A 120 -8.10 7.00 -8.49
N VAL A 121 -7.29 5.98 -8.23
CA VAL A 121 -6.41 5.35 -9.23
C VAL A 121 -6.77 3.89 -9.46
N ILE A 122 -6.34 3.34 -10.59
CA ILE A 122 -6.37 1.90 -10.88
C ILE A 122 -4.93 1.48 -11.20
N PRO A 123 -4.32 0.58 -10.42
CA PRO A 123 -2.97 0.09 -10.66
C PRO A 123 -2.95 -0.96 -11.77
N ASP A 124 -1.76 -1.24 -12.30
CA ASP A 124 -1.55 -2.30 -13.29
C ASP A 124 -1.37 -3.67 -12.59
N ILE A 125 -0.83 -3.66 -11.36
CA ILE A 125 -0.60 -4.84 -10.51
C ILE A 125 -1.09 -4.55 -9.08
N VAL A 126 -1.70 -5.54 -8.43
CA VAL A 126 -2.09 -5.50 -7.02
C VAL A 126 -1.46 -6.67 -6.29
N THR A 127 -0.75 -6.41 -5.19
CA THR A 127 -0.28 -7.45 -4.26
C THR A 127 -1.25 -7.55 -3.08
N MET A 128 -1.56 -8.78 -2.65
CA MET A 128 -2.49 -9.02 -1.54
C MET A 128 -2.06 -10.22 -0.72
N ALA A 129 -2.27 -10.14 0.59
CA ALA A 129 -2.09 -11.23 1.54
C ALA A 129 -2.95 -10.93 2.79
N LYS A 130 -2.51 -11.31 3.99
CA LYS A 130 -3.16 -11.02 5.29
C LYS A 130 -4.67 -11.29 5.28
N GLY A 131 -5.48 -10.25 5.03
CA GLY A 131 -6.93 -10.30 5.01
C GLY A 131 -7.51 -11.35 4.06
N ILE A 132 -6.83 -11.66 2.95
CA ILE A 132 -7.31 -12.67 1.98
C ILE A 132 -7.43 -14.07 2.58
N GLY A 133 -6.53 -14.43 3.49
CA GLY A 133 -6.51 -15.76 4.13
C GLY A 133 -7.00 -15.73 5.57
N ASN A 134 -7.09 -14.54 6.19
CA ASN A 134 -7.51 -14.30 7.57
C ASN A 134 -7.00 -15.36 8.58
N GLY A 135 -5.70 -15.65 8.53
CA GLY A 135 -5.04 -16.66 9.35
C GLY A 135 -4.46 -17.84 8.55
N LEU A 136 -4.99 -18.11 7.36
CA LEU A 136 -4.41 -19.06 6.41
C LEU A 136 -3.28 -18.39 5.60
N PRO A 137 -2.18 -19.11 5.29
CA PRO A 137 -1.07 -18.58 4.51
C PRO A 137 -1.47 -18.47 3.04
N LEU A 138 -2.06 -17.33 2.70
CA LEU A 138 -2.51 -17.02 1.34
C LEU A 138 -2.02 -15.62 0.95
N GLY A 139 -1.39 -15.56 -0.22
CA GLY A 139 -1.07 -14.33 -0.92
C GLY A 139 -1.40 -14.48 -2.40
N ALA A 140 -1.67 -13.37 -3.06
CA ALA A 140 -1.94 -13.34 -4.48
C ALA A 140 -1.38 -12.07 -5.11
N VAL A 141 -1.17 -12.15 -6.43
CA VAL A 141 -0.85 -11.01 -7.27
C VAL A 141 -1.88 -11.00 -8.39
N VAL A 142 -2.57 -9.88 -8.55
CA VAL A 142 -3.53 -9.66 -9.64
C VAL A 142 -2.93 -8.63 -10.59
N THR A 143 -3.06 -8.86 -11.90
CA THR A 143 -2.48 -7.99 -12.93
C THR A 143 -3.36 -8.00 -14.18
N THR A 144 -3.10 -7.06 -15.10
CA THR A 144 -3.75 -7.06 -16.41
C THR A 144 -3.41 -8.30 -17.24
N PRO A 145 -4.29 -8.73 -18.18
CA PRO A 145 -4.02 -9.84 -19.09
C PRO A 145 -2.75 -9.67 -19.92
N GLU A 146 -2.43 -8.44 -20.34
CA GLU A 146 -1.22 -8.12 -21.10
C GLU A 146 0.05 -8.48 -20.32
N ILE A 147 0.14 -8.05 -19.05
CA ILE A 147 1.27 -8.38 -18.17
C ILE A 147 1.30 -9.88 -17.87
N ALA A 148 0.14 -10.49 -17.58
CA ALA A 148 0.04 -11.92 -17.32
C ALA A 148 0.54 -12.77 -18.51
N GLN A 149 0.25 -12.34 -19.74
CA GLN A 149 0.66 -13.04 -20.96
C GLN A 149 2.18 -13.06 -21.12
N VAL A 150 2.89 -11.97 -20.76
CA VAL A 150 4.36 -11.95 -20.76
C VAL A 150 4.92 -12.90 -19.72
N MET A 151 4.36 -12.89 -18.51
CA MET A 151 4.80 -13.76 -17.41
C MET A 151 4.59 -15.25 -17.73
N ALA A 152 3.51 -15.59 -18.43
CA ALA A 152 3.20 -16.96 -18.86
C ALA A 152 4.21 -17.55 -19.86
N GLN A 153 5.07 -16.71 -20.47
CA GLN A 153 6.15 -17.18 -21.36
C GLN A 153 7.34 -17.77 -20.60
N LYS A 154 7.36 -17.67 -19.27
CA LYS A 154 8.42 -18.18 -18.39
C LYS A 154 7.84 -19.14 -17.36
N ILE A 155 8.68 -20.04 -16.87
CA ILE A 155 8.30 -20.94 -15.77
C ILE A 155 8.34 -20.13 -14.47
N GLN A 156 7.18 -20.04 -13.82
CA GLN A 156 7.02 -19.54 -12.47
C GLN A 156 6.50 -20.70 -11.63
N PHE A 157 7.17 -21.01 -10.52
CA PHE A 157 6.82 -22.17 -9.70
C PHE A 157 6.82 -21.84 -8.22
N ASN A 158 5.74 -22.22 -7.54
CA ASN A 158 5.65 -22.22 -6.09
C ASN A 158 5.00 -23.55 -5.68
N THR A 159 5.68 -24.33 -4.83
CA THR A 159 5.19 -25.62 -4.34
C THR A 159 3.79 -25.55 -3.73
N PHE A 160 3.47 -24.44 -3.06
CA PHE A 160 2.18 -24.18 -2.44
C PHE A 160 1.31 -23.20 -3.24
N GLY A 161 1.73 -22.82 -4.45
CA GLY A 161 0.96 -21.97 -5.34
C GLY A 161 -0.38 -22.62 -5.69
N GLY A 162 -1.48 -21.90 -5.50
CA GLY A 162 -2.83 -22.42 -5.75
C GLY A 162 -3.26 -23.53 -4.78
N ASN A 163 -2.67 -23.60 -3.58
CA ASN A 163 -3.04 -24.58 -2.56
C ASN A 163 -4.58 -24.62 -2.35
N PRO A 164 -5.24 -25.78 -2.52
CA PRO A 164 -6.71 -25.85 -2.51
C PRO A 164 -7.30 -25.57 -1.12
N VAL A 165 -6.61 -25.92 -0.03
CA VAL A 165 -7.07 -25.65 1.34
C VAL A 165 -7.07 -24.14 1.62
N CYS A 166 -5.97 -23.46 1.29
CA CYS A 166 -5.86 -22.01 1.46
C CYS A 166 -6.82 -21.28 0.51
N SER A 167 -6.98 -21.75 -0.72
CA SER A 167 -7.94 -21.17 -1.69
C SER A 167 -9.39 -21.29 -1.21
N ALA A 168 -9.79 -22.47 -0.71
CA ALA A 168 -11.14 -22.67 -0.18
C ALA A 168 -11.40 -21.81 1.06
N GLY A 169 -10.43 -21.72 1.97
CA GLY A 169 -10.54 -20.85 3.14
C GLY A 169 -10.59 -19.37 2.76
N GLY A 170 -9.77 -18.92 1.80
CA GLY A 170 -9.81 -17.55 1.29
C GLY A 170 -11.15 -17.21 0.62
N LEU A 171 -11.74 -18.14 -0.13
CA LEU A 171 -13.08 -17.97 -0.69
C LEU A 171 -14.13 -17.78 0.41
N GLU A 172 -14.05 -18.55 1.50
CA GLU A 172 -14.97 -18.39 2.62
C GLU A 172 -14.75 -17.07 3.36
N VAL A 173 -13.51 -16.60 3.49
CA VAL A 173 -13.21 -15.27 4.03
C VAL A 173 -13.90 -14.17 3.22
N LEU A 174 -13.81 -14.23 1.88
CA LEU A 174 -14.50 -13.25 1.01
C LEU A 174 -16.02 -13.28 1.22
N ARG A 175 -16.61 -14.48 1.31
CA ARG A 175 -18.05 -14.63 1.59
C ARG A 175 -18.43 -14.03 2.93
N VAL A 176 -17.64 -14.25 3.97
CA VAL A 176 -17.89 -13.67 5.31
C VAL A 176 -17.80 -12.15 5.27
N ILE A 177 -16.82 -11.60 4.54
CA ILE A 177 -16.69 -10.15 4.37
C ILE A 177 -17.97 -9.55 3.77
N ASP A 178 -18.51 -10.17 2.73
CA ASP A 178 -19.72 -9.70 2.04
C ASP A 178 -20.99 -9.94 2.88
N GLN A 179 -21.18 -11.15 3.40
CA GLN A 179 -22.38 -11.56 4.14
C GLN A 179 -22.53 -10.80 5.46
N GLU A 180 -21.43 -10.61 6.18
CA GLU A 180 -21.43 -9.91 7.47
C GLU A 180 -21.18 -8.41 7.32
N LYS A 181 -21.14 -7.88 6.09
CA LYS A 181 -20.98 -6.45 5.79
C LYS A 181 -19.76 -5.86 6.50
N ARG A 182 -18.63 -6.57 6.39
CA ARG A 182 -17.42 -6.24 7.15
C ARG A 182 -16.78 -4.94 6.69
N GLN A 183 -16.94 -4.57 5.43
CA GLN A 183 -16.52 -3.26 4.93
C GLN A 183 -17.31 -2.13 5.63
N GLU A 184 -18.64 -2.22 5.66
CA GLU A 184 -19.49 -1.23 6.35
C GLU A 184 -19.23 -1.21 7.86
N HIS A 185 -18.95 -2.37 8.45
CA HIS A 185 -18.51 -2.45 9.84
C HIS A 185 -17.20 -1.68 10.07
N CYS A 186 -16.20 -1.85 9.20
CA CYS A 186 -14.95 -1.10 9.26
C CYS A 186 -15.20 0.41 9.14
N ALA A 187 -16.11 0.83 8.26
CA ALA A 187 -16.48 2.24 8.11
C ALA A 187 -17.14 2.80 9.38
N SER A 188 -18.11 2.08 9.95
CA SER A 188 -18.88 2.51 11.12
C SER A 188 -18.02 2.56 12.39
N VAL A 189 -17.39 1.43 12.75
CA VAL A 189 -16.58 1.33 13.97
C VAL A 189 -15.31 2.16 13.85
N GLY A 190 -14.69 2.18 12.66
CA GLY A 190 -13.54 3.02 12.37
C GLY A 190 -13.82 4.51 12.56
N SER A 191 -14.93 5.00 12.01
CA SER A 191 -15.35 6.39 12.18
C SER A 191 -15.59 6.74 13.65
N HIS A 192 -16.22 5.82 14.41
CA HIS A 192 -16.40 6.00 15.84
C HIS A 192 -15.05 6.10 16.57
N LEU A 193 -14.15 5.13 16.35
CA LEU A 193 -12.83 5.09 16.98
C LEU A 193 -12.03 6.36 16.70
N ILE A 194 -11.90 6.75 15.42
CA ILE A 194 -11.17 7.96 15.01
C ILE A 194 -11.79 9.20 15.65
N GLY A 195 -13.12 9.29 15.70
CA GLY A 195 -13.84 10.37 16.38
C GLY A 195 -13.45 10.51 17.85
N ARG A 196 -13.45 9.40 18.61
CA ARG A 196 -13.05 9.38 20.03
C ARG A 196 -11.58 9.71 20.22
N LEU A 197 -10.69 9.24 19.34
CA LEU A 197 -9.27 9.57 19.40
C LEU A 197 -9.02 11.07 19.14
N ARG A 198 -9.77 11.70 18.23
CA ARG A 198 -9.72 13.15 18.01
C ARG A 198 -10.29 13.97 19.16
N GLU A 199 -11.20 13.42 19.96
CA GLU A 199 -11.62 14.05 21.23
C GLU A 199 -10.48 14.03 22.25
N LEU A 200 -9.79 12.89 22.38
CA LEU A 200 -8.60 12.77 23.22
C LEU A 200 -7.49 13.71 22.76
N GLN A 201 -7.24 13.81 21.46
CA GLN A 201 -6.24 14.73 20.90
C GLN A 201 -6.49 16.18 21.32
N ARG A 202 -7.75 16.62 21.34
CA ARG A 202 -8.13 17.97 21.80
C ARG A 202 -7.92 18.20 23.30
N SER A 203 -7.85 17.13 24.08
CA SER A 203 -7.78 17.16 25.54
C SER A 203 -6.38 16.86 26.09
N HIS A 204 -5.50 16.32 25.25
CA HIS A 204 -4.17 15.85 25.63
C HIS A 204 -3.13 16.37 24.65
N ASP A 205 -2.38 17.38 25.08
CA ASP A 205 -1.32 18.01 24.29
C ASP A 205 -0.23 17.02 23.82
N ILE A 206 -0.07 15.85 24.46
CA ILE A 206 0.90 14.85 24.01
C ILE A 206 0.52 14.20 22.67
N ILE A 207 -0.75 14.26 22.25
CA ILE A 207 -1.20 13.65 21.00
C ILE A 207 -0.98 14.67 19.86
N GLY A 208 0.02 14.43 19.04
CA GLY A 208 0.36 15.27 17.89
C GLY A 208 -0.59 15.06 16.71
N ASP A 209 -0.87 13.81 16.38
CA ASP A 209 -1.69 13.46 15.21
C ASP A 209 -2.58 12.23 15.44
N VAL A 210 -3.77 12.24 14.84
CA VAL A 210 -4.70 11.12 14.77
C VAL A 210 -5.15 10.98 13.31
N ARG A 211 -4.74 9.87 12.70
CA ARG A 211 -4.84 9.64 11.25
C ARG A 211 -5.33 8.24 10.91
N GLY A 212 -5.67 8.04 9.64
CA GLY A 212 -6.08 6.76 9.09
C GLY A 212 -7.56 6.71 8.78
N ARG A 213 -7.98 5.53 8.31
CA ARG A 213 -9.29 5.31 7.71
C ARG A 213 -9.83 3.92 8.04
N GLY A 214 -11.14 3.82 8.25
CA GLY A 214 -11.76 2.57 8.68
C GLY A 214 -11.09 2.04 9.94
N LEU A 215 -10.67 0.77 9.93
CA LEU A 215 -9.98 0.13 11.05
C LEU A 215 -8.45 0.05 10.85
N MET A 216 -7.89 1.02 10.12
CA MET A 216 -6.45 1.22 9.99
C MET A 216 -6.14 2.63 10.49
N VAL A 217 -5.72 2.73 11.75
CA VAL A 217 -5.67 3.99 12.51
C VAL A 217 -4.31 4.14 13.19
N GLY A 218 -3.77 5.35 13.15
CA GLY A 218 -2.52 5.72 13.82
C GLY A 218 -2.73 6.88 14.79
N ILE A 219 -2.00 6.84 15.91
CA ILE A 219 -1.89 7.94 16.87
C ILE A 219 -0.42 8.22 17.03
N GLU A 220 -0.02 9.47 16.82
CA GLU A 220 1.35 9.90 17.02
C GLU A 220 1.45 10.79 18.25
N LEU A 221 2.36 10.41 19.14
CA LEU A 221 2.66 11.16 20.35
C LEU A 221 3.87 12.07 20.06
N ARG A 222 3.81 13.31 20.56
CA ARG A 222 4.93 14.25 20.51
C ARG A 222 5.63 14.31 21.86
N ASP A 223 6.93 14.56 21.81
CA ASP A 223 7.77 14.81 22.99
C ASP A 223 7.51 16.19 23.61
#